data_AF-A0A517D8D8-F1
#
_entry.id   AF-A0A517D8D8-F1
#
_cell.length_a   1.000
_cell.length_b   1.000
_cell.length_c   1.000
_cell.angle_alpha   90.00
_cell.angle_beta   90.00
_cell.angle_gamma   90.00
#
_symmetry.space_group_name_H-M   'P 1'
#
loop_
_entity.id
_entity.type
_entity.pdbx_description
1 polymer ?
#
loop_
_entity_poly.entity_id
_entity_poly.type
_entity_poly.pdbx_seq_one_letter_code
_entity_poly.pdbx_strand_id
1 'polypeptide(L)'
;MNERLVAYSAAALQIVDDMIEYSQRFPNEYIQHTPVTMMELSYVAMMILDDDGKESDDELIKSLANSFEILPIYYHIQVLRQLVNRYYGEILDRPETIDQNILTLDLRDTLMAATELLAKELKSIPSPMETFYLYMDNMTDDQNEATDKERVQFKQMIDNKDVQKRVLLDYLDSYEHKYGKDLHQEVLQIGK
;
A
#
# COMPACT_ATOMS: atom_id res chain seq x y z
N MET A 1 6.47 -23.33 17.34
CA MET A 1 6.19 -22.17 16.48
C MET A 1 6.54 -20.94 17.29
N ASN A 2 7.37 -20.04 16.76
CA ASN A 2 7.88 -18.90 17.52
C ASN A 2 6.74 -17.94 17.87
N GLU A 3 6.53 -17.65 19.15
CA GLU A 3 5.42 -16.80 19.65
C GLU A 3 5.40 -15.42 18.99
N ARG A 4 6.57 -14.88 18.60
CA ARG A 4 6.67 -13.62 17.85
C ARG A 4 6.09 -13.70 16.44
N LEU A 5 6.30 -14.80 15.72
CA LEU A 5 5.74 -14.98 14.36
C LEU A 5 4.21 -15.05 14.39
N VAL A 6 3.66 -15.64 15.46
CA VAL A 6 2.21 -15.68 15.69
C VAL A 6 1.69 -14.28 15.99
N ALA A 7 2.39 -13.52 16.83
CA ALA A 7 2.04 -12.13 17.13
C ALA A 7 2.07 -11.24 15.88
N TYR A 8 3.09 -11.35 15.02
CA TYR A 8 3.15 -10.59 13.76
C TYR A 8 2.02 -10.96 12.80
N SER A 9 1.66 -12.24 12.71
CA SER A 9 0.54 -12.68 11.87
C SER A 9 -0.80 -12.14 12.40
N ALA A 10 -0.99 -12.11 13.72
CA ALA A 10 -2.17 -11.53 14.34
C ALA A 10 -2.24 -10.01 14.15
N ALA A 11 -1.11 -9.31 14.32
CA ALA A 11 -1.01 -7.88 14.07
C ALA A 11 -1.32 -7.55 12.60
N ALA A 12 -0.81 -8.33 11.65
CA ALA A 12 -1.11 -8.17 10.24
C ALA A 12 -2.62 -8.29 9.94
N LEU A 13 -3.32 -9.23 10.58
CA LEU A 13 -4.77 -9.35 10.43
C LEU A 13 -5.51 -8.15 11.03
N GLN A 14 -5.13 -7.74 12.25
CA GLN A 14 -5.74 -6.59 12.92
C GLN A 14 -5.59 -5.31 12.09
N ILE A 15 -4.41 -5.08 11.52
CA ILE A 15 -4.16 -3.94 10.64
C ILE A 15 -5.11 -3.95 9.44
N VAL A 16 -5.36 -5.12 8.83
CA VAL A 16 -6.28 -5.21 7.70
C VAL A 16 -7.71 -4.87 8.14
N ASP A 17 -8.15 -5.36 9.30
CA ASP A 17 -9.46 -5.03 9.87
C ASP A 17 -9.59 -3.52 10.15
N ASP A 18 -8.60 -2.94 10.83
CA ASP A 18 -8.53 -1.52 11.18
C ASP A 18 -8.54 -0.62 9.93
N MET A 19 -7.80 -1.00 8.88
CA MET A 19 -7.77 -0.28 7.61
C MET A 19 -9.12 -0.36 6.86
N ILE A 20 -9.81 -1.50 6.93
CA ILE A 20 -11.15 -1.64 6.35
C ILE A 20 -12.15 -0.80 7.12
N GLU A 21 -12.14 -0.85 8.45
CA GLU A 21 -12.97 0.01 9.30
C GLU A 21 -12.71 1.49 9.01
N TYR A 22 -11.43 1.89 8.96
CA TYR A 22 -11.05 3.26 8.65
C TYR A 22 -11.60 3.69 7.28
N SER A 23 -11.46 2.83 6.26
CA SER A 23 -11.99 3.10 4.92
C SER A 23 -13.51 3.25 4.85
N GLN A 24 -14.25 2.61 5.75
CA GLN A 24 -15.71 2.77 5.88
C GLN A 24 -16.08 4.06 6.61
N ARG A 25 -15.22 4.56 7.51
CA ARG A 25 -15.36 5.84 8.24
C ARG A 25 -15.00 7.06 7.39
N PHE A 26 -14.34 6.87 6.25
CA PHE A 26 -13.86 7.94 5.37
C PHE A 26 -14.86 8.90 4.72
N PRO A 27 -16.18 8.62 4.58
CA PRO A 27 -17.06 9.61 4.00
C PRO A 27 -17.45 10.61 5.10
N ASN A 28 -16.67 11.70 5.28
CA ASN A 28 -17.23 13.07 5.50
C ASN A 28 -16.24 14.21 5.84
N GLU A 29 -14.98 13.99 6.24
CA GLU A 29 -14.19 15.11 6.81
C GLU A 29 -12.98 15.58 5.99
N TYR A 30 -12.35 14.70 5.20
CA TYR A 30 -11.08 15.01 4.50
C TYR A 30 -11.16 15.01 2.97
N ILE A 31 -12.14 14.29 2.40
CA ILE A 31 -12.31 14.14 0.96
C ILE A 31 -13.81 14.25 0.66
N GLN A 32 -14.21 15.12 -0.29
CA GLN A 32 -15.62 15.32 -0.67
C GLN A 32 -16.26 14.09 -1.36
N HIS A 33 -15.59 12.94 -1.35
CA HIS A 33 -16.04 11.66 -1.90
C HIS A 33 -15.40 10.48 -1.14
N THR A 34 -16.05 9.32 -1.14
CA THR A 34 -15.48 8.06 -0.66
C THR A 34 -14.17 7.78 -1.41
N PRO A 35 -13.04 7.41 -0.74
CA PRO A 35 -11.80 7.06 -1.43
C PRO A 35 -12.10 6.06 -2.54
N VAL A 36 -11.84 6.45 -3.78
CA VAL A 36 -12.25 5.66 -4.94
C VAL A 36 -11.35 4.44 -5.04
N THR A 37 -10.14 4.51 -4.45
CA THR A 37 -9.10 3.49 -4.62
C THR A 37 -8.21 3.21 -3.41
N MET A 38 -7.48 2.08 -3.44
CA MET A 38 -6.58 1.62 -2.37
C MET A 38 -5.33 2.51 -2.26
N MET A 39 -4.84 3.04 -3.38
CA MET A 39 -3.71 3.97 -3.36
C MET A 39 -4.06 5.29 -2.68
N GLU A 40 -5.27 5.81 -2.86
CA GLU A 40 -5.74 6.99 -2.11
C GLU A 40 -5.87 6.69 -0.62
N LEU A 41 -6.38 5.51 -0.25
CA LEU A 41 -6.43 5.07 1.14
C LEU A 41 -5.01 4.97 1.76
N SER A 42 -4.05 4.41 1.01
CA SER A 42 -2.66 4.28 1.43
C SER A 42 -1.96 5.64 1.52
N TYR A 43 -2.24 6.54 0.58
CA TYR A 43 -1.71 7.91 0.58
C TYR A 43 -2.20 8.69 1.78
N VAL A 44 -3.51 8.67 2.06
CA VAL A 44 -4.07 9.38 3.22
C VAL A 44 -3.65 8.73 4.52
N ALA A 45 -3.61 7.39 4.60
CA ALA A 45 -3.09 6.71 5.77
C ALA A 45 -1.65 7.16 6.05
N MET A 46 -0.77 7.15 5.04
CA MET A 46 0.63 7.53 5.20
C MET A 46 0.84 9.03 5.43
N MET A 47 0.08 9.92 4.78
CA MET A 47 0.11 11.35 5.12
C MET A 47 -0.22 11.60 6.59
N ILE A 48 -1.23 10.90 7.11
CA ILE A 48 -1.60 11.04 8.52
C ILE A 48 -0.51 10.44 9.42
N LEU A 49 0.22 9.41 8.97
CA LEU A 49 1.35 8.86 9.69
C LEU A 49 2.59 9.77 9.68
N ASP A 50 2.78 10.54 8.61
CA ASP A 50 3.93 11.44 8.39
C ASP A 50 3.75 12.81 9.08
N ASP A 51 2.53 13.36 9.11
CA ASP A 51 2.21 14.70 9.65
C ASP A 51 1.85 14.67 11.15
N ASP A 52 2.62 13.95 11.97
CA ASP A 52 2.38 13.73 13.41
C ASP A 52 1.11 12.92 13.75
N GLY A 53 0.85 11.80 13.07
CA GLY A 53 -0.23 10.85 13.43
C GLY A 53 -0.22 10.34 14.88
N LYS A 54 0.89 10.57 15.61
CA LYS A 54 1.02 10.35 17.06
C LYS A 54 0.20 11.34 17.89
N GLU A 55 -0.10 12.54 17.37
CA GLU A 55 -0.95 13.56 18.00
C GLU A 55 -2.40 13.55 17.48
N SER A 56 -2.73 12.73 16.48
CA SER A 56 -4.13 12.58 16.01
C SER A 56 -5.05 12.17 17.17
N ASP A 57 -6.17 12.87 17.38
CA ASP A 57 -7.16 12.48 18.39
C ASP A 57 -7.91 11.17 18.04
N ASP A 58 -7.69 10.61 16.84
CA ASP A 58 -8.29 9.34 16.43
C ASP A 58 -7.45 8.13 16.89
N GLU A 59 -7.99 7.38 17.84
CA GLU A 59 -7.37 6.18 18.39
C GLU A 59 -7.16 5.07 17.34
N LEU A 60 -7.99 4.99 16.29
CA LEU A 60 -7.82 4.00 15.22
C LEU A 60 -6.57 4.31 14.39
N ILE A 61 -6.33 5.58 14.10
CA ILE A 61 -5.17 6.06 13.34
C ILE A 61 -3.88 5.85 14.15
N LYS A 62 -3.90 6.20 15.44
CA LYS A 62 -2.78 5.91 16.36
C LYS A 62 -2.48 4.41 16.45
N SER A 63 -3.51 3.57 16.52
CA SER A 63 -3.37 2.11 16.52
C SER A 63 -2.70 1.59 15.24
N LEU A 64 -3.17 2.07 14.07
CA LEU A 64 -2.59 1.73 12.78
C LEU A 64 -1.12 2.15 12.69
N ALA A 65 -0.79 3.37 13.11
CA ALA A 65 0.58 3.89 13.14
C ALA A 65 1.52 2.98 13.92
N ASN A 66 1.15 2.70 15.17
CA ASN A 66 1.95 1.88 16.06
C ASN A 66 2.08 0.45 15.52
N SER A 67 1.01 -0.09 14.93
CA SER A 67 0.99 -1.45 14.40
C SER A 67 1.89 -1.62 13.18
N PHE A 68 1.92 -0.64 12.26
CA PHE A 68 2.86 -0.65 11.13
C PHE A 68 4.31 -0.41 11.57
N GLU A 69 4.57 0.43 12.58
CA GLU A 69 5.93 0.70 13.08
C GLU A 69 6.60 -0.56 13.63
N ILE A 70 5.84 -1.45 14.27
CA ILE A 70 6.38 -2.66 14.93
C ILE A 70 6.34 -3.89 14.02
N LEU A 71 5.61 -3.85 12.91
CA LEU A 71 5.42 -4.97 12.02
C LEU A 71 6.61 -5.08 11.06
N PRO A 72 7.27 -6.24 10.93
CA PRO A 72 8.34 -6.40 9.95
C PRO A 72 7.80 -6.28 8.53
N ILE A 73 8.57 -5.62 7.65
CA ILE A 73 8.20 -5.35 6.24
C ILE A 73 7.75 -6.61 5.48
N TYR A 74 8.32 -7.78 5.81
CA TYR A 74 7.85 -9.06 5.26
C TYR A 74 6.33 -9.24 5.36
N TYR A 75 5.73 -8.86 6.49
CA TYR A 75 4.29 -8.98 6.72
C TYR A 75 3.48 -7.87 6.04
N HIS A 76 4.10 -6.76 5.64
CA HIS A 76 3.42 -5.68 4.92
C HIS A 76 2.91 -6.16 3.56
N ILE A 77 3.61 -7.11 2.93
CA ILE A 77 3.17 -7.79 1.71
C ILE A 77 1.83 -8.49 1.95
N GLN A 78 1.71 -9.25 3.05
CA GLN A 78 0.49 -9.96 3.41
C GLN A 78 -0.65 -9.01 3.76
N VAL A 79 -0.36 -7.96 4.55
CA VAL A 79 -1.32 -6.91 4.89
C VAL A 79 -1.90 -6.30 3.62
N LEU A 80 -1.04 -5.80 2.73
CA LEU A 80 -1.49 -5.14 1.50
C LEU A 80 -2.24 -6.08 0.57
N ARG A 81 -1.78 -7.33 0.42
CA ARG A 81 -2.46 -8.33 -0.42
C ARG A 81 -3.87 -8.62 0.09
N GLN A 82 -4.05 -8.75 1.41
CA GLN A 82 -5.37 -8.94 2.00
C GLN A 82 -6.22 -7.69 1.91
N LEU A 83 -5.65 -6.53 2.21
CA LEU A 83 -6.33 -5.24 2.13
C LEU A 83 -6.83 -4.98 0.71
N VAL A 84 -6.01 -5.17 -0.33
CA VAL A 84 -6.45 -5.07 -1.73
C VAL A 84 -7.61 -6.03 -2.01
N ASN A 85 -7.51 -7.30 -1.62
CA ASN A 85 -8.58 -8.26 -1.91
C ASN A 85 -9.89 -7.92 -1.18
N ARG A 86 -9.81 -7.50 0.08
CA ARG A 86 -10.97 -7.13 0.90
C ARG A 86 -11.56 -5.80 0.49
N TYR A 87 -10.75 -4.77 0.26
CA TYR A 87 -11.23 -3.45 -0.18
C TYR A 87 -12.01 -3.55 -1.49
N TYR A 88 -11.49 -4.27 -2.47
CA TYR A 88 -12.18 -4.47 -3.75
C TYR A 88 -13.34 -5.47 -3.69
N GLY A 89 -13.40 -6.33 -2.66
CA GLY A 89 -14.47 -7.32 -2.48
C GLY A 89 -15.62 -6.85 -1.59
N GLU A 90 -15.32 -6.03 -0.58
CA GLU A 90 -16.22 -5.60 0.49
C GLU A 90 -16.67 -4.14 0.33
N ILE A 91 -15.83 -3.27 -0.24
CA ILE A 91 -16.10 -1.82 -0.32
C ILE A 91 -16.51 -1.37 -1.72
N LEU A 92 -15.88 -1.90 -2.78
CA LEU A 92 -16.06 -1.37 -4.15
C LEU A 92 -17.06 -2.13 -5.05
N ASP A 93 -17.70 -3.19 -4.55
CA ASP A 93 -18.73 -4.06 -5.17
C ASP A 93 -18.56 -4.39 -6.68
N ARG A 94 -17.88 -5.51 -6.92
CA ARG A 94 -17.71 -6.36 -8.12
C ARG A 94 -17.22 -5.77 -9.49
N PRO A 95 -16.31 -6.49 -10.17
CA PRO A 95 -15.50 -6.00 -11.29
C PRO A 95 -16.20 -6.06 -12.66
N GLU A 96 -15.90 -5.10 -13.53
CA GLU A 96 -16.01 -5.31 -14.97
C GLU A 96 -14.75 -6.04 -15.44
N THR A 97 -14.90 -7.10 -16.23
CA THR A 97 -13.75 -7.83 -16.78
C THR A 97 -12.99 -6.95 -17.77
N ILE A 98 -11.78 -6.53 -17.40
CA ILE A 98 -10.88 -5.79 -18.28
C ILE A 98 -9.90 -6.74 -18.96
N ASP A 99 -9.74 -6.52 -20.26
CA ASP A 99 -8.84 -7.23 -21.16
C ASP A 99 -7.37 -7.08 -20.73
N GLN A 100 -6.57 -8.14 -20.93
CA GLN A 100 -5.16 -8.18 -20.52
C GLN A 100 -4.29 -7.37 -21.48
N ASN A 101 -4.24 -6.05 -21.30
CA ASN A 101 -3.40 -5.19 -22.15
C ASN A 101 -2.04 -4.85 -21.51
N ILE A 102 -1.08 -4.55 -22.41
CA ILE A 102 0.31 -4.09 -22.17
C ILE A 102 0.41 -3.04 -21.05
N LEU A 103 -0.65 -2.25 -20.86
CA LEU A 103 -0.76 -1.19 -19.87
C LEU A 103 -0.54 -1.65 -18.41
N THR A 104 -1.06 -2.81 -18.01
CA THR A 104 -0.90 -3.33 -16.64
C THR A 104 0.56 -3.69 -16.34
N LEU A 105 1.26 -4.23 -17.34
CA LEU A 105 2.68 -4.60 -17.21
C LEU A 105 3.55 -3.35 -17.03
N ASP A 106 3.31 -2.32 -17.86
CA ASP A 106 4.02 -1.04 -17.76
C ASP A 106 3.85 -0.39 -16.37
N LEU A 107 2.63 -0.40 -15.82
CA LEU A 107 2.33 0.22 -14.51
C LEU A 107 3.00 -0.50 -13.33
N ARG A 108 2.95 -1.84 -13.33
CA ARG A 108 3.68 -2.65 -12.35
C ARG A 108 5.18 -2.35 -12.40
N ASP A 109 5.76 -2.28 -13.61
CA ASP A 109 7.19 -2.01 -13.78
C ASP A 109 7.57 -0.62 -13.27
N THR A 110 6.70 0.39 -13.45
CA THR A 110 6.88 1.71 -12.85
C THR A 110 6.93 1.65 -11.32
N LEU A 111 6.00 0.93 -10.66
CA LEU A 111 6.01 0.79 -9.20
C LEU A 111 7.26 0.03 -8.69
N MET A 112 7.70 -1.00 -9.42
CA MET A 112 8.94 -1.70 -9.11
C MET A 112 10.17 -0.78 -9.27
N ALA A 113 10.22 0.03 -10.32
CA ALA A 113 11.29 0.99 -10.53
C ALA A 113 11.34 2.06 -9.42
N ALA A 114 10.17 2.56 -8.98
CA ALA A 114 10.06 3.46 -7.84
C ALA A 114 10.58 2.81 -6.55
N THR A 115 10.18 1.56 -6.27
CA THR A 115 10.68 0.77 -5.13
C THR A 115 12.22 0.67 -5.15
N GLU A 116 12.78 0.41 -6.33
CA GLU A 116 14.23 0.28 -6.50
C GLU A 116 14.98 1.59 -6.30
N LEU A 117 14.40 2.72 -6.71
CA LEU A 117 14.96 4.03 -6.50
C LEU A 117 14.99 4.37 -5.01
N LEU A 118 13.85 4.23 -4.32
CA LEU A 118 13.73 4.42 -2.87
C LEU A 118 14.71 3.53 -2.11
N ALA A 119 14.83 2.26 -2.51
CA ALA A 119 15.74 1.33 -1.83
C ALA A 119 17.20 1.78 -1.88
N LYS A 120 17.62 2.43 -2.99
CA LYS A 120 18.97 2.99 -3.12
C LYS A 120 19.16 4.21 -2.25
N GLU A 121 18.15 5.07 -2.16
CA GLU A 121 18.19 6.30 -1.36
C GLU A 121 18.19 6.02 0.14
N LEU A 122 17.29 5.15 0.59
CA LEU A 122 17.15 4.74 1.99
C LEU A 122 18.25 3.76 2.44
N LYS A 123 18.91 3.09 1.49
CA LYS A 123 19.86 1.98 1.74
C LYS A 123 19.22 0.83 2.53
N SER A 124 17.91 0.66 2.38
CA SER A 124 17.09 -0.41 2.96
C SER A 124 16.01 -0.81 1.97
N ILE A 125 15.39 -1.97 2.15
CA ILE A 125 14.23 -2.36 1.34
C ILE A 125 13.01 -1.59 1.88
N PRO A 126 12.38 -0.68 1.10
CA PRO A 126 11.22 0.07 1.56
C PRO A 126 10.00 -0.85 1.65
N SER A 127 9.09 -0.52 2.55
CA SER A 127 7.76 -1.12 2.59
C SER A 127 7.01 -0.88 1.27
N PRO A 128 6.23 -1.85 0.78
CA PRO A 128 5.38 -1.63 -0.38
C PRO A 128 4.34 -0.52 -0.15
N MET A 129 3.95 -0.24 1.11
CA MET A 129 3.11 0.93 1.44
C MET A 129 3.84 2.26 1.26
N GLU A 130 5.11 2.34 1.67
CA GLU A 130 5.94 3.54 1.47
C GLU A 130 6.12 3.83 -0.01
N THR A 131 6.27 2.77 -0.83
CA THR A 131 6.32 2.92 -2.28
C THR A 131 5.03 3.51 -2.83
N PHE A 132 3.86 3.03 -2.40
CA PHE A 132 2.58 3.58 -2.85
C PHE A 132 2.40 5.03 -2.43
N TYR A 133 2.75 5.36 -1.18
CA TYR A 133 2.70 6.73 -0.66
C TYR A 133 3.58 7.66 -1.49
N LEU A 134 4.87 7.36 -1.63
CA LEU A 134 5.81 8.22 -2.34
C LEU A 134 5.51 8.30 -3.85
N TYR A 135 4.99 7.22 -4.44
CA TYR A 135 4.53 7.26 -5.82
C TYR A 135 3.33 8.20 -6.00
N MET A 136 2.33 8.11 -5.11
CA MET A 136 1.17 9.01 -5.10
C MET A 136 1.61 10.46 -4.88
N ASP A 137 2.39 10.70 -3.83
CA ASP A 137 2.86 12.03 -3.43
C ASP A 137 3.59 12.73 -4.58
N ASN A 138 4.55 12.03 -5.19
CA ASN A 138 5.26 12.52 -6.36
C ASN A 138 4.29 12.85 -7.50
N MET A 139 3.37 11.95 -7.85
CA MET A 139 2.44 12.17 -8.96
C MET A 139 1.40 13.29 -8.70
N THR A 140 1.15 13.61 -7.44
CA THR A 140 0.28 14.73 -7.02
C THR A 140 1.01 16.05 -6.82
N ASP A 141 2.35 16.05 -6.78
CA ASP A 141 3.14 17.27 -6.69
C ASP A 141 3.06 18.10 -7.99
N ASP A 142 2.59 19.33 -7.87
CA ASP A 142 2.50 20.31 -8.96
C ASP A 142 3.88 20.64 -9.58
N GLN A 143 4.97 20.39 -8.85
CA GLN A 143 6.34 20.60 -9.31
C GLN A 143 6.97 19.36 -9.97
N ASN A 144 6.28 18.21 -10.01
CA ASN A 144 6.81 17.00 -10.63
C ASN A 144 6.98 17.15 -12.15
N GLU A 145 8.13 16.72 -12.67
CA GLU A 145 8.45 16.66 -14.10
C GLU A 145 7.90 15.41 -14.84
N ALA A 146 6.89 14.74 -14.28
CA ALA A 146 6.27 13.55 -14.86
C ALA A 146 5.77 13.83 -16.28
N THR A 147 6.12 12.92 -17.19
CA THR A 147 5.73 12.96 -18.59
C THR A 147 4.22 12.79 -18.76
N ASP A 148 3.67 13.23 -19.89
CA ASP A 148 2.26 13.02 -20.23
C ASP A 148 1.87 11.53 -20.19
N LYS A 149 2.79 10.63 -20.59
CA LYS A 149 2.59 9.18 -20.51
C LYS A 149 2.37 8.75 -19.06
N GLU A 150 3.24 9.19 -18.14
CA GLU A 150 3.16 8.85 -16.71
C GLU A 150 1.90 9.43 -16.07
N ARG A 151 1.49 10.64 -16.42
CA ARG A 151 0.25 11.25 -15.92
C ARG A 151 -1.01 10.52 -16.39
N VAL A 152 -1.05 10.09 -17.66
CA VAL A 152 -2.15 9.26 -18.18
C VAL A 152 -2.19 7.90 -17.48
N GLN A 153 -1.03 7.29 -17.30
CA GLN A 153 -0.87 6.02 -16.58
C GLN A 153 -1.34 6.10 -15.12
N PHE A 154 -0.94 7.14 -14.41
CA PHE A 154 -1.37 7.43 -13.05
C PHE A 154 -2.88 7.67 -12.98
N LYS A 155 -3.42 8.51 -13.87
CA LYS A 155 -4.86 8.74 -13.96
C LYS A 155 -5.64 7.44 -14.19
N GLN A 156 -5.14 6.56 -15.06
CA GLN A 156 -5.76 5.25 -15.27
C GLN A 156 -5.67 4.36 -14.02
N MET A 157 -4.59 4.44 -13.25
CA MET A 157 -4.44 3.71 -12.00
C MET A 157 -5.40 4.21 -10.91
N ILE A 158 -5.81 5.48 -10.92
CA ILE A 158 -6.76 6.04 -9.94
C ILE A 158 -8.21 5.94 -10.42
N ASP A 159 -8.46 6.15 -11.71
CA ASP A 159 -9.85 6.15 -12.23
C ASP A 159 -10.39 4.73 -12.49
N ASN A 160 -9.52 3.71 -12.59
CA ASN A 160 -9.92 2.35 -12.93
C ASN A 160 -9.59 1.34 -11.82
N LYS A 161 -10.64 0.98 -11.07
CA LYS A 161 -10.62 0.03 -9.95
C LYS A 161 -10.03 -1.34 -10.32
N ASP A 162 -10.45 -1.92 -11.45
CA ASP A 162 -10.01 -3.27 -11.84
C ASP A 162 -8.56 -3.29 -12.34
N VAL A 163 -8.14 -2.25 -13.07
CA VAL A 163 -6.73 -2.04 -13.42
C VAL A 163 -5.90 -1.88 -12.15
N GLN A 164 -6.33 -1.04 -11.20
CA GLN A 164 -5.58 -0.80 -9.99
C GLN A 164 -5.44 -2.08 -9.15
N LYS A 165 -6.53 -2.81 -8.87
CA LYS A 165 -6.48 -4.07 -8.14
C LYS A 165 -5.44 -5.01 -8.73
N ARG A 166 -5.46 -5.17 -10.06
CA ARG A 166 -4.54 -6.06 -10.75
C ARG A 166 -3.10 -5.58 -10.68
N VAL A 167 -2.84 -4.30 -10.98
CA VAL A 167 -1.49 -3.72 -10.91
C VAL A 167 -0.90 -3.88 -9.52
N LEU A 168 -1.68 -3.63 -8.46
CA LEU A 168 -1.23 -3.77 -7.08
C LEU A 168 -0.89 -5.22 -6.74
N LEU A 169 -1.71 -6.19 -7.15
CA LEU A 169 -1.42 -7.61 -6.92
C LEU A 169 -0.19 -8.09 -7.72
N ASP A 170 -0.10 -7.73 -9.00
CA ASP A 170 1.04 -8.08 -9.86
C ASP A 170 2.35 -7.42 -9.35
N TYR A 171 2.26 -6.21 -8.80
CA TYR A 171 3.35 -5.53 -8.12
C TYR A 171 3.77 -6.28 -6.85
N LEU A 172 2.83 -6.65 -5.99
CA LEU A 172 3.12 -7.39 -4.76
C LEU A 172 3.78 -8.74 -5.05
N ASP A 173 3.34 -9.45 -6.10
CA ASP A 173 3.99 -10.68 -6.56
C ASP A 173 5.44 -10.44 -7.00
N SER A 174 5.68 -9.35 -7.74
CA SER A 174 7.03 -9.00 -8.21
C SER A 174 7.95 -8.55 -7.08
N TYR A 175 7.39 -7.77 -6.14
CA TYR A 175 8.07 -7.33 -4.93
C TYR A 175 8.45 -8.53 -4.06
N GLU A 176 7.51 -9.45 -3.79
CA GLU A 176 7.74 -10.65 -2.99
C GLU A 176 8.75 -11.58 -3.66
N HIS A 177 8.68 -11.75 -4.99
CA HIS A 177 9.65 -12.54 -5.74
C HIS A 177 11.07 -11.99 -5.58
N LYS A 178 11.21 -10.66 -5.60
CA LYS A 178 12.52 -10.00 -5.54
C LYS A 178 13.08 -9.90 -4.12
N TYR A 179 12.26 -9.49 -3.15
CA TYR A 179 12.70 -9.12 -1.79
C TYR A 179 12.25 -10.10 -0.71
N GLY A 180 11.24 -10.92 -0.97
CA GLY A 180 10.56 -11.73 0.06
C GLY A 180 11.48 -12.69 0.80
N LYS A 181 12.50 -13.25 0.13
CA LYS A 181 13.48 -14.14 0.77
C LYS A 181 14.33 -13.40 1.81
N ASP A 182 14.85 -12.23 1.46
CA ASP A 182 15.75 -11.46 2.32
C ASP A 182 14.97 -10.91 3.51
N LEU A 183 13.79 -10.35 3.26
CA LEU A 183 12.86 -9.88 4.30
C LEU A 183 12.44 -11.02 5.26
N HIS A 184 12.16 -12.22 4.74
CA HIS A 184 11.81 -13.36 5.60
C HIS A 184 12.99 -13.78 6.49
N GLN A 185 14.22 -13.72 5.96
CA GLN A 185 15.41 -14.04 6.75
C GLN A 185 15.63 -13.05 7.89
N GLU A 186 15.40 -11.75 7.66
CA GLU A 186 15.47 -10.72 8.70
C GLU A 186 14.49 -11.02 9.84
N VAL A 187 13.24 -11.38 9.53
CA VAL A 187 12.24 -11.78 10.53
C VAL A 187 12.72 -12.97 11.37
N LEU A 188 13.29 -13.99 10.72
CA LEU A 188 13.81 -15.18 11.42
C LEU A 188 15.02 -14.87 12.31
N GLN A 189 15.79 -13.83 11.98
CA GLN A 189 16.92 -13.36 12.80
C GLN A 189 16.43 -12.55 14.01
N ILE A 190 15.43 -11.69 13.83
CA ILE A 190 14.76 -10.95 14.91
C ILE A 190 14.02 -11.90 15.88
N GLY A 191 13.56 -13.04 15.38
CA GLY A 191 12.87 -14.06 16.17
C GLY A 191 13.77 -14.93 17.07
N LYS A 192 15.09 -14.86 16.94
CA LYS A 192 16.04 -15.59 17.80
C LYS A 192 16.36 -14.81 19.07
#